data_AF-A0A7W1AKX0-F1
#
_entry.id   AF-A0A7W1AKX0-F1
#
_cell.length_a   1.000
_cell.length_b   1.000
_cell.length_c   1.000
_cell.angle_alpha   90.00
_cell.angle_beta   90.00
_cell.angle_gamma   90.00
#
_symmetry.space_group_name_H-M   'P 1'
#
loop_
_entity.id
_entity.type
_entity.pdbx_description
1 polymer ?
#
loop_
_entity_poly.entity_id
_entity_poly.type
_entity_poly.pdbx_seq_one_letter_code
_entity_poly.pdbx_strand_id
1 'polypeptide(L)'
;MLRYALVLAALGCSSSSSSMDSPDARNGADGTVAVDAPTTAARVPILFVHGINGKAANFDALIARLVVDGWPTAQQFARTFDDPSWGCNVDNAETIDQWVDEIRASTGAAKVNVIAHSMGTLSSRHFIKALGGTAKVERYITLGGMHRGLSSSCAATFPGAPCVWRELCETGPFVQALNAPPATPGNLHWVSIFGTADETVPNSSSQVTGAENIAIPNVTHEGLLDDAPTFVEIKRVLAYPPK
;
A
#
# COMPACT_ATOMS: atom_id res chain seq x y z
N MET A 1 -30.50 -47.78 -42.72
CA MET A 1 -29.70 -47.51 -43.93
C MET A 1 -28.26 -47.96 -43.67
N LEU A 2 -27.69 -48.70 -44.63
CA LEU A 2 -26.29 -49.16 -44.85
C LEU A 2 -25.28 -48.99 -43.69
N ARG A 3 -24.74 -50.06 -43.06
CA ARG A 3 -23.82 -51.14 -43.53
C ARG A 3 -22.41 -50.67 -43.97
N TYR A 4 -21.40 -51.20 -43.27
CA TYR A 4 -20.11 -51.83 -43.67
C TYR A 4 -18.98 -51.35 -42.71
N ALA A 5 -18.36 -52.11 -41.80
CA ALA A 5 -17.87 -53.49 -41.71
C ALA A 5 -16.42 -53.68 -42.21
N LEU A 6 -15.68 -54.57 -41.50
CA LEU A 6 -14.43 -55.30 -41.86
C LEU A 6 -13.07 -54.57 -41.60
N VAL A 7 -11.96 -55.19 -41.11
CA VAL A 7 -11.61 -56.61 -40.82
C VAL A 7 -10.18 -56.80 -40.23
N LEU A 8 -10.03 -57.90 -39.44
CA LEU A 8 -8.86 -58.79 -39.19
C LEU A 8 -7.55 -58.24 -38.58
N ALA A 9 -6.70 -59.01 -37.88
CA ALA A 9 -6.65 -60.44 -37.54
C ALA A 9 -5.82 -60.63 -36.24
N ALA A 10 -6.06 -61.74 -35.55
CA ALA A 10 -5.24 -62.25 -34.45
C ALA A 10 -4.06 -63.09 -34.96
N LEU A 11 -2.97 -63.15 -34.20
CA LEU A 11 -2.17 -64.36 -33.97
C LEU A 11 -1.12 -64.09 -32.89
N GLY A 12 -1.17 -64.87 -31.80
CA GLY A 12 -0.15 -64.87 -30.76
C GLY A 12 0.93 -65.92 -31.01
N CYS A 13 2.07 -65.74 -30.37
CA CYS A 13 2.91 -66.82 -29.86
C CYS A 13 3.73 -66.29 -28.68
N SER A 14 3.64 -66.99 -27.55
CA SER A 14 4.47 -66.80 -26.37
C SER A 14 5.75 -67.62 -26.51
N SER A 15 6.86 -67.17 -25.92
CA SER A 15 7.45 -67.81 -24.72
C SER A 15 8.93 -67.44 -24.46
N SER A 16 9.19 -67.26 -23.16
CA SER A 16 10.40 -67.54 -22.37
C SER A 16 11.68 -66.70 -22.48
N SER A 17 12.13 -66.38 -21.26
CA SER A 17 13.28 -65.64 -20.76
C SER A 17 14.64 -66.28 -20.97
N SER A 18 15.70 -65.45 -21.02
CA SER A 18 17.04 -65.77 -20.50
C SER A 18 17.89 -64.51 -20.27
N SER A 19 18.38 -64.37 -19.03
CA SER A 19 19.69 -63.87 -18.56
C SER A 19 20.24 -62.48 -18.93
N MET A 20 20.48 -61.72 -17.85
CA MET A 20 21.56 -60.76 -17.56
C MET A 20 22.70 -60.63 -18.59
N ASP A 21 22.98 -59.39 -19.03
CA ASP A 21 24.25 -58.70 -18.72
C ASP A 21 24.16 -57.19 -19.07
N SER A 22 24.86 -56.34 -18.32
CA SER A 22 25.17 -54.93 -18.58
C SER A 22 26.69 -54.79 -18.44
N PRO A 23 27.40 -53.79 -19.03
CA PRO A 23 26.94 -52.41 -19.19
C PRO A 23 27.43 -51.67 -20.48
N ASP A 24 27.16 -50.36 -20.48
CA ASP A 24 27.75 -49.27 -21.27
C ASP A 24 27.16 -48.93 -22.65
N ALA A 25 26.08 -48.13 -22.61
CA ALA A 25 25.74 -47.19 -23.68
C ALA A 25 25.64 -45.77 -23.12
N ARG A 26 26.54 -44.90 -23.58
CA ARG A 26 26.53 -43.45 -23.34
C ARG A 26 25.31 -42.85 -24.05
N ASN A 27 24.28 -42.50 -23.28
CA ASN A 27 23.14 -41.74 -23.80
C ASN A 27 23.32 -40.24 -23.55
N GLY A 28 23.15 -39.47 -24.63
CA GLY A 28 22.97 -38.03 -24.56
C GLY A 28 21.71 -37.67 -23.77
N ALA A 29 21.80 -36.60 -23.00
CA ALA A 29 20.66 -35.94 -22.39
C ALA A 29 20.58 -34.53 -22.96
N ASP A 30 19.54 -34.33 -23.74
CA ASP A 30 18.94 -33.06 -24.13
C ASP A 30 18.65 -32.26 -22.85
N GLY A 31 19.48 -31.26 -22.60
CA GLY A 31 19.33 -30.35 -21.46
C GLY A 31 18.34 -29.26 -21.81
N THR A 32 17.05 -29.49 -21.56
CA THR A 32 16.06 -28.44 -21.53
C THR A 32 16.36 -27.52 -20.35
N VAL A 33 17.02 -26.39 -20.63
CA VAL A 33 17.15 -25.29 -19.70
C VAL A 33 15.75 -24.74 -19.48
N ALA A 34 15.16 -25.01 -18.31
CA ALA A 34 13.98 -24.31 -17.86
C ALA A 34 14.35 -22.83 -17.74
N VAL A 35 13.84 -22.04 -18.68
CA VAL A 35 13.97 -20.58 -18.64
C VAL A 35 12.95 -20.13 -17.61
N ASP A 36 13.39 -19.86 -16.38
CA ASP A 36 12.55 -19.21 -15.38
C ASP A 36 12.00 -17.92 -16.00
N ALA A 37 10.67 -17.85 -16.13
CA ALA A 37 10.00 -16.63 -16.53
C ALA A 37 10.41 -15.53 -15.54
N PRO A 38 10.71 -14.30 -16.01
CA PRO A 38 11.09 -13.21 -15.12
C PRO A 38 9.97 -13.02 -14.11
N THR A 39 10.23 -13.37 -12.85
CA THR A 39 9.32 -13.07 -11.76
C THR A 39 9.26 -11.55 -11.71
N THR A 40 8.14 -10.96 -12.14
CA THR A 40 7.89 -9.53 -11.92
C THR A 40 8.21 -9.29 -10.45
N ALA A 41 9.28 -8.52 -10.17
CA ALA A 41 9.71 -8.28 -8.80
C ALA A 41 8.47 -7.88 -7.99
N ALA A 42 8.17 -8.65 -6.94
CA ALA A 42 6.91 -8.50 -6.21
C ALA A 42 6.79 -7.04 -5.75
N ARG A 43 5.77 -6.33 -6.24
CA ARG A 43 5.55 -4.93 -5.87
C ARG A 43 5.29 -4.85 -4.38
N VAL A 44 5.86 -3.83 -3.72
CA VAL A 44 5.62 -3.57 -2.29
C VAL A 44 4.12 -3.30 -2.07
N PRO A 45 3.46 -4.01 -1.13
CA PRO A 45 2.04 -3.83 -0.86
C PRO A 45 1.68 -2.38 -0.50
N ILE A 46 0.44 -1.96 -0.76
CA ILE A 46 -0.07 -0.62 -0.45
C ILE A 46 -1.19 -0.73 0.58
N LEU A 47 -1.04 -0.03 1.71
CA LEU A 47 -2.10 0.24 2.68
C LEU A 47 -2.71 1.62 2.41
N PHE A 48 -4.02 1.70 2.23
CA PHE A 48 -4.77 2.95 2.12
C PHE A 48 -5.49 3.29 3.42
N VAL A 49 -5.30 4.51 3.91
CA VAL A 49 -5.78 4.97 5.23
C VAL A 49 -6.64 6.22 5.08
N HIS A 50 -7.92 6.13 5.43
CA HIS A 50 -8.88 7.22 5.29
C HIS A 50 -8.82 8.26 6.42
N GLY A 51 -9.44 9.43 6.19
CA GLY A 51 -9.62 10.49 7.19
C GLY A 51 -10.90 10.37 8.02
N ILE A 52 -11.24 11.45 8.74
CA ILE A 52 -12.46 11.53 9.56
C ILE A 52 -13.70 11.26 8.69
N ASN A 53 -14.62 10.44 9.20
CA ASN A 53 -15.83 9.98 8.51
C ASN A 53 -15.57 9.20 7.20
N GLY A 54 -14.32 8.82 6.96
CA GLY A 54 -13.91 8.09 5.77
C GLY A 54 -14.16 6.58 5.87
N LYS A 55 -13.77 5.88 4.81
CA LYS A 55 -13.89 4.42 4.67
C LYS A 55 -12.97 3.92 3.56
N ALA A 56 -12.78 2.61 3.49
CA ALA A 56 -12.00 1.95 2.45
C ALA A 56 -12.41 2.38 1.01
N ALA A 57 -13.71 2.48 0.75
CA ALA A 57 -14.26 2.83 -0.57
C ALA A 57 -13.85 4.22 -1.09
N ASN A 58 -13.32 5.10 -0.23
CA ASN A 58 -12.77 6.39 -0.66
C ASN A 58 -11.62 6.24 -1.66
N PHE A 59 -10.95 5.09 -1.66
CA PHE A 59 -9.79 4.82 -2.51
C PHE A 59 -10.13 4.00 -3.77
N ASP A 60 -11.40 3.64 -4.01
CA ASP A 60 -11.78 2.74 -5.10
C ASP A 60 -11.32 3.25 -6.48
N ALA A 61 -11.44 4.55 -6.73
CA ALA A 61 -10.99 5.17 -7.98
C ALA A 61 -9.47 5.08 -8.16
N LEU A 62 -8.71 5.34 -7.09
CA LEU A 62 -7.25 5.24 -7.08
C LEU A 62 -6.79 3.78 -7.27
N ILE A 63 -7.42 2.85 -6.55
CA ILE A 63 -7.14 1.41 -6.66
C ILE A 63 -7.41 0.93 -8.09
N ALA A 64 -8.56 1.29 -8.68
CA ALA A 64 -8.90 0.92 -10.04
C ALA A 64 -7.86 1.43 -11.06
N ARG A 65 -7.39 2.67 -10.90
CA ARG A 65 -6.33 3.23 -11.76
C ARG A 65 -4.99 2.53 -11.58
N LEU A 66 -4.62 2.19 -10.35
CA LEU A 66 -3.41 1.40 -10.06
C LEU A 66 -3.48 0.01 -10.69
N VAL A 67 -4.66 -0.65 -10.65
CA VAL A 67 -4.87 -1.94 -11.34
C VAL A 67 -4.66 -1.82 -12.85
N VAL A 68 -5.22 -0.79 -13.47
CA VAL A 68 -5.01 -0.52 -14.90
C VAL A 68 -3.52 -0.28 -15.22
N ASP A 69 -2.76 0.31 -14.29
CA ASP A 69 -1.30 0.54 -14.41
C ASP A 69 -0.46 -0.66 -13.89
N GLY A 70 -1.08 -1.82 -13.73
CA GLY A 70 -0.43 -3.10 -13.44
C GLY A 70 -0.06 -3.35 -11.97
N TRP A 71 -0.57 -2.56 -11.02
CA TRP A 71 -0.49 -2.91 -9.59
C TRP A 71 -1.53 -4.00 -9.29
N PRO A 72 -1.14 -5.19 -8.80
CA PRO A 72 -2.09 -6.25 -8.52
C PRO A 72 -3.09 -5.84 -7.44
N THR A 73 -4.37 -6.18 -7.61
CA THR A 73 -5.40 -5.96 -6.58
C THR A 73 -5.02 -6.66 -5.26
N ALA A 74 -4.39 -7.84 -5.33
CA ALA A 74 -3.94 -8.59 -4.17
C ALA A 74 -2.83 -7.90 -3.34
N GLN A 75 -2.26 -6.80 -3.85
CA GLN A 75 -1.24 -6.01 -3.17
C GLN A 75 -1.79 -4.65 -2.70
N GLN A 76 -3.10 -4.46 -2.72
CA GLN A 76 -3.77 -3.20 -2.40
C GLN A 76 -4.80 -3.42 -1.30
N PHE A 77 -4.58 -2.77 -0.16
CA PHE A 77 -5.35 -2.98 1.06
C PHE A 77 -5.94 -1.65 1.53
N ALA A 78 -7.23 -1.42 1.27
CA ALA A 78 -7.97 -0.32 1.88
C ALA A 78 -8.81 -0.87 3.03
N ARG A 79 -8.73 -0.21 4.19
CA ARG A 79 -9.43 -0.64 5.42
C ARG A 79 -10.17 0.53 6.03
N THR A 80 -11.22 0.22 6.80
CA THR A 80 -12.02 1.20 7.54
C THR A 80 -11.74 1.03 9.02
N PHE A 81 -11.47 2.12 9.74
CA PHE A 81 -11.34 2.10 11.19
C PHE A 81 -12.67 1.72 11.85
N ASP A 82 -12.61 1.13 13.05
CA ASP A 82 -13.80 0.75 13.81
C ASP A 82 -14.63 1.98 14.22
N ASP A 83 -13.96 3.07 14.60
CA ASP A 83 -14.60 4.37 14.86
C ASP A 83 -14.09 5.43 13.86
N PRO A 84 -14.65 5.47 12.64
CA PRO A 84 -14.19 6.39 11.60
C PRO A 84 -14.50 7.86 11.92
N SER A 85 -15.42 8.14 12.85
CA SER A 85 -15.90 9.49 13.13
C SER A 85 -15.23 10.14 14.34
N TRP A 86 -14.91 9.35 15.37
CA TRP A 86 -14.44 9.87 16.66
C TRP A 86 -13.16 9.22 17.18
N GLY A 87 -12.64 8.21 16.48
CA GLY A 87 -11.41 7.51 16.85
C GLY A 87 -10.22 8.46 16.95
N CYS A 88 -9.44 8.32 18.02
CA CYS A 88 -8.23 9.11 18.23
C CYS A 88 -7.14 8.68 17.23
N ASN A 89 -6.31 9.61 16.78
CA ASN A 89 -5.14 9.35 15.94
C ASN A 89 -4.14 8.40 16.61
N VAL A 90 -3.98 8.48 17.94
CA VAL A 90 -3.09 7.57 18.68
C VAL A 90 -3.62 6.14 18.61
N ASP A 91 -4.90 5.91 18.89
CA ASP A 91 -5.51 4.58 18.82
C ASP A 91 -5.54 4.06 17.38
N ASN A 92 -5.92 4.92 16.42
CA ASN A 92 -5.87 4.61 15.00
C ASN A 92 -4.45 4.22 14.53
N ALA A 93 -3.40 4.78 15.13
CA ALA A 93 -2.02 4.42 14.82
C ALA A 93 -1.67 2.99 15.27
N GLU A 94 -2.20 2.53 16.41
CA GLU A 94 -2.05 1.14 16.86
C GLU A 94 -2.78 0.19 15.90
N THR A 95 -3.98 0.57 15.45
CA THR A 95 -4.71 -0.18 14.42
C THR A 95 -3.94 -0.24 13.10
N ILE A 96 -3.30 0.86 12.67
CA ILE A 96 -2.45 0.87 11.48
C ILE A 96 -1.25 -0.08 11.66
N ASP A 97 -0.60 -0.10 12.82
CA ASP A 97 0.52 -1.01 13.08
C ASP A 97 0.10 -2.48 12.88
N GLN A 98 -1.06 -2.86 13.42
CA GLN A 98 -1.63 -4.19 13.25
C GLN A 98 -1.92 -4.50 11.79
N TRP A 99 -2.54 -3.58 11.06
CA TRP A 99 -2.81 -3.74 9.62
C TRP A 99 -1.53 -3.91 8.81
N VAL A 100 -0.48 -3.15 9.13
CA VAL A 100 0.82 -3.28 8.47
C VAL A 100 1.44 -4.65 8.73
N ASP A 101 1.42 -5.14 9.96
CA ASP A 101 1.95 -6.47 10.28
C ASP A 101 1.16 -7.60 9.63
N GLU A 102 -0.17 -7.51 9.58
CA GLU A 102 -1.01 -8.48 8.85
C GLU A 102 -0.72 -8.50 7.35
N ILE A 103 -0.54 -7.33 6.73
CA ILE A 103 -0.19 -7.23 5.31
C ILE A 103 1.18 -7.85 5.06
N ARG A 104 2.18 -7.54 5.88
CA ARG A 104 3.53 -8.11 5.76
C ARG A 104 3.52 -9.64 5.94
N ALA A 105 2.76 -10.14 6.91
CA ALA A 105 2.62 -11.58 7.15
C ALA A 105 1.93 -12.31 5.99
N SER A 106 0.86 -11.74 5.42
CA SER A 106 0.09 -12.36 4.34
C SER A 106 0.76 -12.28 2.97
N THR A 107 1.56 -11.25 2.73
CA THR A 107 2.24 -11.02 1.44
C THR A 107 3.69 -11.50 1.42
N GLY A 108 4.29 -11.72 2.59
CA GLY A 108 5.73 -11.97 2.74
C GLY A 108 6.61 -10.74 2.52
N ALA A 109 6.02 -9.55 2.31
CA ALA A 109 6.77 -8.33 2.07
C ALA A 109 7.46 -7.82 3.35
N ALA A 110 8.70 -7.35 3.21
CA ALA A 110 9.45 -6.79 4.34
C ALA A 110 8.87 -5.45 4.83
N LYS A 111 8.28 -4.67 3.92
CA LYS A 111 7.71 -3.33 4.16
C LYS A 111 6.41 -3.14 3.36
N VAL A 112 5.69 -2.07 3.65
CA VAL A 112 4.52 -1.60 2.89
C VAL A 112 4.70 -0.15 2.44
N ASN A 113 4.00 0.26 1.39
CA ASN A 113 3.71 1.66 1.10
C ASN A 113 2.42 2.05 1.85
N VAL A 114 2.37 3.25 2.41
CA VAL A 114 1.18 3.80 3.04
C VAL A 114 0.72 5.02 2.24
N ILE A 115 -0.53 5.00 1.78
CA ILE A 115 -1.21 6.14 1.16
C ILE A 115 -2.32 6.59 2.12
N ALA A 116 -2.17 7.78 2.70
CA ALA A 116 -3.10 8.28 3.71
C ALA A 116 -3.76 9.59 3.27
N HIS A 117 -5.05 9.74 3.54
CA HIS A 117 -5.82 10.94 3.21
C HIS A 117 -6.26 11.69 4.46
N SER A 118 -6.25 13.03 4.39
CA SER A 118 -6.81 13.91 5.42
C SER A 118 -6.27 13.58 6.83
N MET A 119 -7.13 13.39 7.83
CA MET A 119 -6.73 13.01 9.19
C MET A 119 -5.93 11.72 9.27
N GLY A 120 -6.19 10.73 8.39
CA GLY A 120 -5.48 9.45 8.39
C GLY A 120 -3.96 9.60 8.19
N THR A 121 -3.53 10.75 7.67
CA THR A 121 -2.12 11.13 7.59
C THR A 121 -1.49 11.23 8.98
N LEU A 122 -2.14 11.89 9.94
CA LEU A 122 -1.62 12.04 11.29
C LEU A 122 -1.55 10.71 12.05
N SER A 123 -2.57 9.86 11.97
CA SER A 123 -2.55 8.51 12.53
C SER A 123 -1.38 7.69 11.96
N SER A 124 -1.22 7.69 10.63
CA SER A 124 -0.14 6.98 9.95
C SER A 124 1.24 7.52 10.31
N ARG A 125 1.38 8.85 10.43
CA ARG A 125 2.64 9.51 10.82
C ARG A 125 3.00 9.19 12.27
N HIS A 126 2.01 9.11 13.15
CA HIS A 126 2.23 8.69 14.54
C HIS A 126 2.70 7.24 14.62
N PHE A 127 2.06 6.33 13.90
CA PHE A 127 2.52 4.94 13.77
C PHE A 127 3.99 4.89 13.32
N ILE A 128 4.34 5.59 12.25
CA ILE A 128 5.70 5.58 11.71
C ILE A 128 6.71 6.12 12.72
N LYS A 129 6.39 7.26 13.37
CA LYS A 129 7.33 7.98 14.23
C LYS A 129 7.44 7.42 15.65
N ALA A 130 6.35 6.94 16.23
CA ALA A 130 6.26 6.57 17.64
C ALA A 130 6.16 5.06 17.88
N LEU A 131 5.62 4.30 16.93
CA LEU A 131 5.32 2.87 17.10
C LEU A 131 6.25 1.95 16.29
N GLY A 132 7.40 2.47 15.84
CA GLY A 132 8.41 1.69 15.12
C GLY A 132 8.12 1.46 13.64
N GLY A 133 7.14 2.15 13.05
CA GLY A 133 6.79 1.98 11.64
C GLY A 133 7.90 2.40 10.65
N THR A 134 8.93 3.13 11.07
CA THR A 134 10.12 3.42 10.23
C THR A 134 10.80 2.17 9.67
N ALA A 135 10.72 1.02 10.36
CA ALA A 135 11.27 -0.24 9.87
C ALA A 135 10.31 -1.00 8.93
N LYS A 136 9.02 -0.64 8.94
CA LYS A 136 7.93 -1.38 8.27
C LYS A 136 7.38 -0.64 7.04
N VAL A 137 7.72 0.63 6.85
CA VAL A 137 7.21 1.46 5.76
C VAL A 137 8.32 1.81 4.76
N GLU A 138 8.02 1.66 3.48
CA GLU A 138 8.92 2.00 2.37
C GLU A 138 8.64 3.42 1.85
N ARG A 139 7.36 3.76 1.68
CA ARG A 139 6.90 5.08 1.26
C ARG A 139 5.70 5.47 2.09
N TYR A 140 5.67 6.72 2.51
CA TYR A 140 4.54 7.34 3.16
C TYR A 140 4.10 8.53 2.31
N ILE A 141 2.98 8.34 1.62
CA ILE A 141 2.40 9.28 0.66
C ILE A 141 1.12 9.84 1.27
N THR A 142 1.04 11.15 1.40
CA THR A 142 -0.17 11.79 1.95
C THR A 142 -0.92 12.60 0.93
N LEU A 143 -2.25 12.57 1.04
CA LEU A 143 -3.18 13.35 0.23
C LEU A 143 -3.92 14.32 1.17
N GLY A 144 -3.64 15.62 1.05
CA GLY A 144 -4.33 16.65 1.85
C GLY A 144 -4.07 16.51 3.36
N GLY A 145 -2.86 16.12 3.75
CA GLY A 145 -2.55 15.86 5.16
C GLY A 145 -2.47 17.11 6.01
N MET A 146 -3.00 17.07 7.23
CA MET A 146 -2.96 18.20 8.18
C MET A 146 -1.75 18.10 9.12
N HIS A 147 -0.54 17.99 8.55
CA HIS A 147 0.69 17.64 9.25
C HIS A 147 1.13 18.62 10.33
N ARG A 148 0.78 19.90 10.18
CA ARG A 148 1.04 20.94 11.20
C ARG A 148 -0.20 21.23 12.05
N GLY A 149 -1.23 20.40 11.96
CA GLY A 149 -2.50 20.59 12.64
C GLY A 149 -3.33 21.73 12.06
N LEU A 150 -4.44 22.03 12.73
CA LEU A 150 -5.42 23.04 12.35
C LEU A 150 -5.65 23.99 13.53
N SER A 151 -5.57 25.30 13.28
CA SER A 151 -5.89 26.33 14.29
C SER A 151 -7.34 26.20 14.78
N SER A 152 -8.28 25.86 13.88
CA SER A 152 -9.71 25.70 14.21
C SER A 152 -9.94 24.58 15.23
N SER A 153 -9.18 23.49 15.17
CA SER A 153 -9.28 22.38 16.09
C SER A 153 -8.76 22.70 17.50
N CYS A 154 -7.99 23.79 17.67
CA CYS A 154 -7.54 24.23 18.99
C CYS A 154 -8.65 24.78 19.89
N ALA A 155 -9.84 25.08 19.35
CA ALA A 155 -11.00 25.36 20.18
C ALA A 155 -11.51 24.12 20.96
N ALA A 156 -11.11 22.90 20.55
CA ALA A 156 -11.52 21.63 21.14
C ALA A 156 -10.51 21.07 22.17
N THR A 157 -9.73 21.92 22.85
CA THR A 157 -8.73 21.47 23.84
C THR A 157 -9.24 21.44 25.29
N PHE A 158 -10.55 21.54 25.50
CA PHE A 158 -11.16 21.52 26.84
C PHE A 158 -11.40 20.09 27.37
N PRO A 159 -11.49 19.88 28.70
CA PRO A 159 -11.80 18.57 29.27
C PRO A 159 -13.11 17.99 28.72
N GLY A 160 -13.06 16.76 28.21
CA GLY A 160 -14.21 16.07 27.62
C GLY A 160 -14.43 16.33 26.11
N ALA A 161 -13.64 17.20 25.48
CA ALA A 161 -13.65 17.32 24.03
C ALA A 161 -13.21 16.00 23.36
N PRO A 162 -13.82 15.61 22.21
CA PRO A 162 -13.43 14.40 21.50
C PRO A 162 -11.94 14.43 21.17
N CYS A 163 -11.24 13.32 21.43
CA CYS A 163 -9.80 13.23 21.28
C CYS A 163 -9.31 13.57 19.87
N VAL A 164 -10.03 13.12 18.84
CA VAL A 164 -9.71 13.40 17.43
C VAL A 164 -9.49 14.89 17.20
N TRP A 165 -10.40 15.75 17.68
CA TRP A 165 -10.28 17.20 17.49
C TRP A 165 -9.15 17.81 18.32
N ARG A 166 -8.92 17.32 19.54
CA ARG A 166 -7.79 17.77 20.36
C ARG A 166 -6.45 17.42 19.70
N GLU A 167 -6.36 16.28 19.05
CA GLU A 167 -5.14 15.80 18.36
C GLU A 167 -4.92 16.48 17.01
N LEU A 168 -5.93 17.17 16.46
CA LEU A 168 -5.75 18.03 15.29
C LEU A 168 -5.26 19.43 15.64
N CYS A 169 -5.28 19.84 16.91
CA CYS A 169 -4.85 21.19 17.29
C CYS A 169 -3.36 21.42 16.99
N GLU A 170 -3.06 22.44 16.20
CA GLU A 170 -1.68 22.79 15.79
C GLU A 170 -0.73 23.10 16.95
N THR A 171 -1.26 23.62 18.06
CA THR A 171 -0.50 23.90 19.28
C THR A 171 -0.58 22.73 20.29
N GLY A 172 -1.29 21.66 19.95
CA GLY A 172 -1.48 20.49 20.81
C GLY A 172 -0.23 19.62 20.90
N PRO A 173 -0.05 18.87 22.01
CA PRO A 173 1.13 18.06 22.25
C PRO A 173 1.35 16.98 21.19
N PHE A 174 0.28 16.41 20.65
CA PHE A 174 0.34 15.39 19.60
C PHE A 174 0.97 15.95 18.32
N VAL A 175 0.45 17.06 17.78
CA VAL A 175 0.99 17.71 16.57
C VAL A 175 2.40 18.23 16.79
N GLN A 176 2.69 18.81 17.97
CA GLN A 176 4.04 19.26 18.30
C GLN A 176 5.03 18.09 18.33
N ALA A 177 4.66 16.96 18.94
CA ALA A 177 5.51 15.77 18.97
C ALA A 177 5.79 15.22 17.55
N LEU A 178 4.81 15.24 16.66
CA LEU A 178 5.01 14.83 15.25
C LEU A 178 5.96 15.75 14.50
N ASN A 179 5.93 17.06 14.77
CA ASN A 179 6.77 18.05 14.10
C ASN A 179 8.15 18.28 14.76
N ALA A 180 8.39 17.74 15.96
CA ALA A 180 9.70 17.76 16.60
C ALA A 180 10.77 17.06 15.73
N PRO A 181 12.02 17.56 15.64
CA PRO A 181 13.06 16.94 14.81
C PRO A 181 13.48 15.52 15.27
N PRO A 182 13.80 14.61 14.33
CA PRO A 182 13.51 14.72 12.91
C PRO A 182 12.00 14.58 12.65
N ALA A 183 11.45 15.48 11.83
CA ALA A 183 10.04 15.43 11.43
C ALA A 183 9.72 14.25 10.50
N THR A 184 10.74 13.75 9.80
CA THR A 184 10.74 12.63 8.86
C THR A 184 11.83 11.61 9.24
N PRO A 185 11.65 10.85 10.34
CA PRO A 185 12.64 9.87 10.79
C PRO A 185 12.78 8.68 9.83
N GLY A 186 13.88 7.93 9.96
CA GLY A 186 14.09 6.67 9.24
C GLY A 186 14.54 6.82 7.79
N ASN A 187 14.75 5.68 7.13
CA ASN A 187 15.08 5.60 5.70
C ASN A 187 13.87 5.10 4.91
N LEU A 188 12.91 5.99 4.71
CA LEU A 188 11.72 5.78 3.88
C LEU A 188 11.44 7.07 3.09
N HIS A 189 10.67 6.96 2.01
CA HIS A 189 10.31 8.13 1.21
C HIS A 189 9.09 8.83 1.82
N TRP A 190 9.31 10.04 2.34
CA TRP A 190 8.25 10.91 2.86
C TRP A 190 7.74 11.83 1.76
N VAL A 191 6.46 11.72 1.39
CA VAL A 191 5.84 12.53 0.35
C VAL A 191 4.53 13.12 0.83
N SER A 192 4.37 14.44 0.67
CA SER A 192 3.12 15.14 0.92
C SER A 192 2.56 15.77 -0.35
N ILE A 193 1.43 15.27 -0.81
CA ILE A 193 0.67 15.78 -1.96
C ILE A 193 -0.54 16.56 -1.42
N PHE A 194 -0.73 17.79 -1.87
CA PHE A 194 -1.86 18.62 -1.46
C PHE A 194 -2.37 19.50 -2.60
N GLY A 195 -3.68 19.76 -2.61
CA GLY A 195 -4.33 20.55 -3.64
C GLY A 195 -4.28 22.05 -3.31
N THR A 196 -4.04 22.91 -4.30
CA THR A 196 -4.00 24.37 -4.04
C THR A 196 -5.38 24.99 -3.85
N ALA A 197 -6.46 24.23 -4.12
CA ALA A 197 -7.84 24.62 -3.85
C ALA A 197 -8.44 23.86 -2.65
N ASP A 198 -7.60 23.24 -1.82
CA ASP A 198 -8.02 22.57 -0.58
C ASP A 198 -8.58 23.59 0.42
N GLU A 199 -9.87 23.50 0.63
CA GLU A 199 -10.69 24.34 1.51
C GLU A 199 -10.74 23.83 2.94
N THR A 200 -10.28 22.60 3.18
CA THR A 200 -10.36 21.90 4.47
C THR A 200 -9.03 21.99 5.21
N VAL A 201 -7.94 21.74 4.51
CA VAL A 201 -6.58 21.75 5.04
C VAL A 201 -5.78 22.84 4.35
N PRO A 202 -5.41 23.92 5.06
CA PRO A 202 -4.53 24.94 4.52
C PRO A 202 -3.24 24.32 4.00
N ASN A 203 -2.79 24.74 2.81
CA ASN A 203 -1.57 24.19 2.20
C ASN A 203 -0.32 24.30 3.09
N SER A 204 -0.26 25.32 3.95
CA SER A 204 0.79 25.48 4.95
C SER A 204 0.82 24.33 5.96
N SER A 205 -0.33 23.75 6.30
CA SER A 205 -0.44 22.60 7.20
C SER A 205 -0.02 21.30 6.53
N SER A 206 -0.19 21.19 5.22
CA SER A 206 0.22 20.01 4.45
C SER A 206 1.72 19.86 4.26
N GLN A 207 2.50 20.91 4.46
CA GLN A 207 3.94 20.85 4.25
C GLN A 207 4.69 20.17 5.41
N VAL A 208 5.50 19.16 5.07
CA VAL A 208 6.33 18.41 6.01
C VAL A 208 7.81 18.72 5.77
N THR A 209 8.51 19.15 6.81
CA THR A 209 9.96 19.38 6.77
C THR A 209 10.70 18.08 6.50
N GLY A 210 11.56 18.05 5.48
CA GLY A 210 12.34 16.87 5.09
C GLY A 210 11.62 15.90 4.14
N ALA A 211 10.37 16.18 3.78
CA ALA A 211 9.61 15.42 2.79
C ALA A 211 9.67 16.06 1.38
N GLU A 212 9.34 15.27 0.37
CA GLU A 212 8.96 15.78 -0.95
C GLU A 212 7.54 16.40 -0.84
N ASN A 213 7.42 17.71 -1.01
CA ASN A 213 6.14 18.43 -0.90
C ASN A 213 5.65 18.83 -2.30
N ILE A 214 4.50 18.30 -2.72
CA ILE A 214 3.97 18.39 -4.08
C ILE A 214 2.61 19.10 -4.01
N ALA A 215 2.52 20.27 -4.65
CA ALA A 215 1.28 21.02 -4.77
C ALA A 215 0.60 20.70 -6.12
N ILE A 216 -0.66 20.27 -6.08
CA ILE A 216 -1.48 20.02 -7.28
C ILE A 216 -2.40 21.22 -7.52
N PRO A 217 -2.24 21.94 -8.65
CA PRO A 217 -3.05 23.13 -8.92
C PRO A 217 -4.55 22.84 -9.01
N ASN A 218 -5.37 23.67 -8.38
CA ASN A 218 -6.84 23.70 -8.47
C ASN A 218 -7.57 22.42 -8.04
N VAL A 219 -6.95 21.59 -7.22
CA VAL A 219 -7.57 20.38 -6.66
C VAL A 219 -8.08 20.66 -5.24
N THR A 220 -9.30 20.24 -4.95
CA THR A 220 -9.95 20.34 -3.63
C THR A 220 -9.50 19.21 -2.70
N HIS A 221 -9.90 19.27 -1.43
CA HIS A 221 -9.52 18.26 -0.44
C HIS A 221 -9.89 16.83 -0.84
N GLU A 222 -11.13 16.62 -1.29
CA GLU A 222 -11.65 15.33 -1.73
C GLU A 222 -11.19 15.00 -3.15
N GLY A 223 -10.99 16.01 -4.01
CA GLY A 223 -10.52 15.81 -5.37
C GLY A 223 -9.16 15.12 -5.45
N LEU A 224 -8.33 15.20 -4.40
CA LEU A 224 -7.06 14.47 -4.34
C LEU A 224 -7.22 12.95 -4.42
N LEU A 225 -8.40 12.39 -4.11
CA LEU A 225 -8.64 10.95 -4.15
C LEU A 225 -8.85 10.40 -5.58
N ASP A 226 -9.28 11.25 -6.52
CA ASP A 226 -9.63 10.85 -7.88
C ASP A 226 -9.11 11.78 -8.99
N ASP A 227 -8.36 12.83 -8.65
CA ASP A 227 -7.75 13.72 -9.64
C ASP A 227 -6.63 13.02 -10.44
N ALA A 228 -6.54 13.32 -11.74
CA ALA A 228 -5.61 12.65 -12.65
C ALA A 228 -4.14 13.08 -12.44
N PRO A 229 -3.81 14.39 -12.36
CA PRO A 229 -2.50 14.85 -11.90
C PRO A 229 -2.05 14.24 -10.57
N THR A 230 -2.96 14.14 -9.60
CA THR A 230 -2.66 13.51 -8.30
C THR A 230 -2.26 12.04 -8.48
N PHE A 231 -3.00 11.29 -9.29
CA PHE A 231 -2.64 9.90 -9.63
C PHE A 231 -1.28 9.79 -10.33
N VAL A 232 -0.94 10.71 -11.24
CA VAL A 232 0.37 10.72 -11.91
C VAL A 232 1.52 10.82 -10.89
N GLU A 233 1.38 11.68 -9.89
CA GLU A 233 2.39 11.83 -8.83
C GLU A 233 2.47 10.61 -7.92
N ILE A 234 1.33 10.03 -7.51
CA ILE A 234 1.31 8.79 -6.74
C ILE A 234 2.04 7.68 -7.50
N LYS A 235 1.73 7.51 -8.80
CA LYS A 235 2.40 6.53 -9.65
C LYS A 235 3.90 6.78 -9.74
N ARG A 236 4.31 8.03 -9.98
CA ARG A 236 5.73 8.40 -10.05
C ARG A 236 6.47 7.99 -8.78
N VAL A 237 5.90 8.30 -7.62
CA VAL A 237 6.47 7.97 -6.30
C VAL A 237 6.55 6.46 -6.08
N LEU A 238 5.51 5.70 -6.45
CA LEU A 238 5.48 4.24 -6.33
C LEU A 238 6.44 3.53 -7.30
N ALA A 239 6.74 4.12 -8.46
CA ALA A 239 7.58 3.53 -9.49
C ALA A 239 9.08 3.64 -9.22
N TYR A 240 9.52 4.57 -8.36
CA TYR A 240 10.94 4.67 -8.01
C TYR A 240 11.41 3.40 -7.30
N PRO A 241 12.56 2.81 -7.65
CA PRO A 241 13.11 1.71 -6.87
C PRO A 241 13.38 2.15 -5.42
N PRO A 242 13.22 1.25 -4.44
CA PRO A 242 13.60 1.53 -3.05
C PRO A 242 15.09 1.94 -2.97
N LYS A 243 15.43 2.89 -2.09
CA LYS A 243 16.81 3.35 -1.86
C LYS A 243 17.62 2.33 -1.07
#